data_AF-A0A1M7R6P0-F1
#
_entry.id   AF-A0A1M7R6P0-F1
#
_cell.length_a   1.000
_cell.length_b   1.000
_cell.length_c   1.000
_cell.angle_alpha   90.00
_cell.angle_beta   90.00
_cell.angle_gamma   90.00
#
_symmetry.space_group_name_H-M   'P 1'
#
loop_
_entity.id
_entity.type
_entity.pdbx_description
1 polymer ?
#
loop_
_entity_poly.entity_id
_entity_poly.type
_entity_poly.pdbx_seq_one_letter_code
_entity_poly.pdbx_strand_id
1 'polypeptide(L)'
;MTFRFKLFKALTGINLFITGFFLLLNFTSMLMGAFGQGLVSIVMFGGVFIHAILSAYLQRSLQEPGFTLKENTPGGIRIMGGYSILVGAFMLIGAIAIFAYKDLYIKEMSSQMNDEQLHQLESMKGLMDKIITGMQIFLFLYGSTIIVNALLSLSFLQQWKKKQEDDKHIDLDLDA
;
A
#
# COMPACT_ATOMS: atom_id res chain seq x y z
N MET A 1 11.28 -0.82 -22.58
CA MET A 1 10.23 -0.75 -21.52
C MET A 1 9.65 0.65 -21.45
N THR A 2 8.33 0.78 -21.44
CA THR A 2 7.63 2.07 -21.35
C THR A 2 7.80 2.71 -19.97
N PHE A 3 7.69 4.05 -19.87
CA PHE A 3 7.77 4.76 -18.58
C PHE A 3 6.78 4.22 -17.55
N ARG A 4 5.54 3.93 -17.96
CA ARG A 4 4.49 3.35 -17.10
C ARG A 4 4.92 2.03 -16.46
N PHE A 5 5.64 1.19 -17.20
CA PHE A 5 6.13 -0.08 -16.68
C PHE A 5 7.27 0.12 -15.67
N LYS A 6 8.20 1.05 -15.93
CA LYS A 6 9.25 1.41 -14.96
C LYS A 6 8.66 1.95 -13.66
N LEU A 7 7.65 2.82 -13.78
CA LEU A 7 6.90 3.35 -12.64
C LEU A 7 6.22 2.23 -11.85
N PHE A 8 5.52 1.32 -12.53
CA PHE A 8 4.90 0.15 -11.90
C PHE A 8 5.92 -0.70 -11.12
N LYS A 9 7.07 -1.00 -11.73
CA LYS A 9 8.16 -1.74 -11.08
C LYS A 9 8.69 -1.02 -9.83
N ALA A 10 8.93 0.29 -9.93
CA ALA A 10 9.39 1.09 -8.80
C ALA A 10 8.37 1.13 -7.66
N LEU A 11 7.09 1.43 -7.97
CA LEU A 11 6.03 1.51 -6.96
C LEU A 11 5.76 0.16 -6.30
N THR A 12 5.82 -0.95 -7.04
CA THR A 12 5.70 -2.29 -6.46
C THR A 12 6.85 -2.56 -5.48
N GLY A 13 8.09 -2.21 -5.85
CA GLY A 13 9.24 -2.35 -4.96
C GLY A 13 9.13 -1.49 -3.70
N ILE A 14 8.72 -0.22 -3.84
CA ILE A 14 8.47 0.70 -2.72
C ILE A 14 7.38 0.13 -1.80
N ASN A 15 6.26 -0.32 -2.37
CA ASN A 15 5.16 -0.87 -1.58
C ASN A 15 5.60 -2.11 -0.81
N LEU A 16 6.30 -3.04 -1.46
CA LEU A 16 6.78 -4.27 -0.84
C LEU A 16 7.77 -4.00 0.29
N PHE A 17 8.71 -3.06 0.09
CA PHE A 17 9.67 -2.66 1.11
C PHE A 17 8.99 -2.00 2.31
N ILE A 18 8.16 -0.97 2.06
CA ILE A 18 7.52 -0.21 3.13
C ILE A 18 6.51 -1.09 3.88
N THR A 19 5.60 -1.80 3.19
CA THR A 19 4.64 -2.68 3.88
C THR A 19 5.33 -3.82 4.59
N GLY A 20 6.36 -4.44 4.00
CA GLY A 20 7.14 -5.50 4.65
C GLY A 20 7.78 -5.01 5.95
N PHE A 21 8.36 -3.81 5.93
CA PHE A 21 8.91 -3.17 7.14
C PHE A 21 7.83 -2.93 8.20
N PHE A 22 6.68 -2.35 7.84
CA PHE A 22 5.59 -2.10 8.79
C PHE A 22 4.97 -3.40 9.34
N LEU A 23 4.87 -4.45 8.53
CA LEU A 23 4.41 -5.76 9.00
C LEU A 23 5.37 -6.35 10.03
N LEU A 24 6.69 -6.21 9.83
CA LEU A 24 7.69 -6.67 10.78
C LEU A 24 7.61 -5.89 12.10
N LEU A 25 7.49 -4.56 12.05
CA LEU A 25 7.30 -3.74 13.24
C LEU A 25 6.02 -4.13 14.01
N ASN A 26 4.92 -4.35 13.28
CA ASN A 26 3.66 -4.79 13.89
C ASN A 26 3.79 -6.16 14.54
N PHE A 27 4.48 -7.09 13.88
CA PHE A 27 4.74 -8.40 14.45
C PHE A 27 5.55 -8.31 15.74
N THR A 28 6.61 -7.50 15.78
CA THR A 28 7.37 -7.23 17.01
C THR A 28 6.49 -6.61 18.10
N SER A 29 5.65 -5.64 17.74
CA SER A 29 4.72 -5.00 18.70
C SER A 29 3.71 -5.98 19.29
N MET A 30 3.24 -6.97 18.51
CA MET A 30 2.34 -8.01 19.01
C MET A 30 3.04 -8.92 20.02
N LEU A 31 4.30 -9.29 19.76
CA LEU A 31 5.10 -10.07 20.72
C LEU A 31 5.29 -9.33 22.05
N MET A 32 5.22 -8.00 22.06
CA MET A 32 5.30 -7.16 23.25
C MET A 32 3.93 -6.92 23.94
N GLY A 33 2.86 -7.56 23.48
CA GLY A 33 1.54 -7.53 24.14
C GLY A 33 0.45 -6.70 23.43
N ALA A 34 0.77 -6.00 22.32
CA ALA A 34 -0.19 -5.17 21.58
C ALA A 34 -1.03 -5.97 20.56
N PHE A 35 -1.64 -7.10 20.98
CA PHE A 35 -2.28 -8.04 20.07
C PHE A 35 -3.46 -7.46 19.27
N GLY A 36 -4.36 -6.70 19.92
CA GLY A 36 -5.57 -6.19 19.27
C GLY A 36 -5.29 -5.22 18.11
N GLN A 37 -4.47 -4.18 18.37
CA GLN A 37 -4.07 -3.20 17.36
C GLN A 37 -3.16 -3.82 16.28
N GLY A 38 -2.32 -4.78 16.67
CA GLY A 38 -1.44 -5.49 15.74
C GLY A 38 -2.20 -6.31 14.70
N LEU A 39 -3.28 -7.01 15.10
CA LEU A 39 -4.09 -7.80 14.16
C LEU A 39 -4.75 -6.94 13.09
N VAL A 40 -5.36 -5.81 13.47
CA VAL A 40 -5.99 -4.88 12.50
C VAL A 40 -4.95 -4.36 11.51
N SER A 41 -3.78 -3.98 12.01
CA SER A 41 -2.68 -3.47 11.20
C SER A 41 -2.11 -4.51 10.25
N ILE A 42 -1.97 -5.77 10.70
CA ILE A 42 -1.55 -6.90 9.86
C ILE A 42 -2.53 -7.14 8.72
N VAL A 43 -3.84 -7.07 8.97
CA VAL A 43 -4.84 -7.24 7.90
C VAL A 43 -4.70 -6.12 6.87
N MET A 44 -4.63 -4.86 7.33
CA MET A 44 -4.49 -3.68 6.46
C MET A 44 -3.23 -3.73 5.60
N PHE A 45 -2.05 -3.90 6.21
CA PHE A 45 -0.79 -3.91 5.46
C PHE A 45 -0.54 -5.24 4.76
N GLY A 46 -1.09 -6.35 5.26
CA GLY A 46 -0.96 -7.68 4.68
C GLY A 46 -1.62 -7.77 3.30
N GLY A 47 -2.82 -7.20 3.13
CA GLY A 47 -3.46 -7.17 1.82
C GLY A 47 -2.69 -6.35 0.78
N VAL A 48 -2.12 -5.20 1.19
CA VAL A 48 -1.26 -4.38 0.32
C VAL A 48 0.05 -5.11 -0.01
N PHE A 49 0.64 -5.82 0.95
CA PHE A 49 1.85 -6.63 0.74
C PHE A 49 1.59 -7.78 -0.23
N ILE A 50 0.48 -8.51 -0.07
CA ILE A 50 0.05 -9.56 -1.01
C ILE A 50 -0.17 -8.97 -2.41
N HIS A 51 -0.84 -7.82 -2.52
CA HIS A 51 -1.02 -7.12 -3.80
C HIS A 51 0.32 -6.80 -4.48
N ALA A 52 1.31 -6.33 -3.71
CA ALA A 52 2.65 -6.04 -4.22
C ALA A 52 3.36 -7.31 -4.71
N ILE A 53 3.25 -8.43 -4.00
CA ILE A 53 3.79 -9.72 -4.44
C ILE A 53 3.14 -10.17 -5.76
N LEU A 54 1.81 -10.13 -5.84
CA LEU A 54 1.09 -10.51 -7.08
C LEU A 54 1.45 -9.57 -8.25
N SER A 55 1.65 -8.28 -7.96
CA SER A 55 2.12 -7.29 -8.94
C SER A 55 3.53 -7.61 -9.44
N ALA A 56 4.43 -8.10 -8.59
CA ALA A 56 5.75 -8.54 -9.00
C ALA A 56 5.69 -9.79 -9.91
N TYR A 57 4.78 -10.74 -9.64
CA TYR A 57 4.52 -11.86 -10.54
C TYR A 57 3.99 -11.40 -11.91
N LEU A 58 3.08 -10.43 -11.94
CA LEU A 58 2.59 -9.82 -13.18
C LEU A 58 3.72 -9.11 -13.96
N GLN A 59 4.64 -8.43 -13.27
CA GLN A 59 5.80 -7.83 -13.93
C GLN A 59 6.68 -8.88 -14.61
N ARG A 60 6.89 -10.00 -13.94
CA ARG A 60 7.66 -11.12 -14.49
C ARG A 60 6.97 -11.72 -15.71
N SER A 61 5.65 -11.98 -15.65
CA SER A 61 4.90 -12.53 -16.80
C SER A 61 4.83 -11.60 -18.00
N LEU A 62 4.97 -10.29 -17.79
CA LEU A 62 5.02 -9.30 -18.88
C LEU A 62 6.43 -9.18 -19.49
N GLN A 63 7.47 -9.57 -18.76
CA GLN A 63 8.87 -9.47 -19.21
C GLN A 63 9.36 -10.76 -19.85
N GLU A 64 8.96 -11.92 -19.31
CA GLU A 64 9.41 -13.24 -19.71
C GLU A 64 8.27 -13.94 -20.48
N PRO A 65 8.41 -14.17 -21.80
CA PRO A 65 7.37 -14.80 -22.63
C PRO A 65 6.98 -16.21 -22.17
N GLY A 66 7.91 -16.94 -21.54
CA GLY A 66 7.67 -18.28 -21.00
C GLY A 66 7.08 -18.30 -19.58
N PHE A 67 6.91 -17.14 -18.92
CA PHE A 67 6.37 -17.08 -17.57
C PHE A 67 4.87 -16.75 -17.61
N THR A 68 4.02 -17.76 -17.42
CA THR A 68 2.57 -17.57 -17.32
C THR A 68 2.14 -17.36 -15.88
N LEU A 69 1.10 -16.55 -15.69
CA LEU A 69 0.48 -16.41 -14.36
C LEU A 69 -0.29 -17.68 -14.04
N LYS A 70 -0.23 -18.11 -12.77
CA LYS A 70 -1.11 -19.18 -12.26
C LYS A 70 -2.57 -18.74 -12.41
N GLU A 71 -3.47 -19.71 -12.59
CA GLU A 71 -4.90 -19.48 -12.84
C GLU A 71 -5.56 -18.52 -11.82
N ASN A 72 -5.19 -18.64 -10.55
CA ASN A 72 -5.74 -17.81 -9.46
C ASN A 72 -5.11 -16.41 -9.35
N THR A 73 -3.94 -16.18 -9.96
CA THR A 73 -3.18 -14.92 -9.81
C THR A 73 -3.89 -13.71 -10.41
N PRO A 74 -4.48 -13.76 -11.63
CA PRO A 74 -5.28 -12.67 -12.17
C PRO A 74 -6.47 -12.26 -11.29
N GLY A 75 -7.15 -13.25 -10.70
CA GLY A 75 -8.25 -13.00 -9.75
C GLY A 75 -7.75 -12.31 -8.49
N GLY A 76 -6.66 -12.82 -7.92
CA GLY A 76 -5.99 -12.22 -6.76
C GLY A 76 -5.56 -10.78 -6.99
N ILE A 77 -4.97 -10.45 -8.15
CA ILE A 77 -4.56 -9.08 -8.50
C ILE A 77 -5.76 -8.13 -8.52
N ARG A 78 -6.92 -8.58 -9.04
CA ARG A 78 -8.14 -7.77 -9.07
C ARG A 78 -8.68 -7.48 -7.68
N ILE A 79 -8.85 -8.54 -6.88
CA ILE A 79 -9.43 -8.44 -5.53
C ILE A 79 -8.50 -7.62 -4.62
N MET A 80 -7.21 -8.00 -4.57
CA MET A 80 -6.23 -7.30 -3.74
C MET A 80 -5.91 -5.90 -4.26
N GLY A 81 -6.07 -5.65 -5.57
CA GLY A 81 -5.97 -4.31 -6.14
C GLY A 81 -7.09 -3.40 -5.66
N GLY A 82 -8.34 -3.87 -5.68
CA GLY A 82 -9.49 -3.15 -5.10
C GLY A 82 -9.30 -2.89 -3.60
N TYR A 83 -8.86 -3.90 -2.86
CA TYR A 83 -8.51 -3.77 -1.44
C TYR A 83 -7.44 -2.71 -1.19
N SER A 84 -6.35 -2.75 -1.97
CA SER A 84 -5.24 -1.80 -1.83
C SER A 84 -5.67 -0.37 -2.14
N ILE A 85 -6.60 -0.17 -3.07
CA ILE A 85 -7.19 1.15 -3.32
C ILE A 85 -7.96 1.65 -2.10
N LEU A 86 -8.75 0.78 -1.45
CA LEU A 86 -9.47 1.15 -0.22
C LEU A 86 -8.52 1.53 0.91
N VAL A 87 -7.46 0.74 1.12
CA VAL A 87 -6.44 1.04 2.14
C VAL A 87 -5.72 2.35 1.81
N GLY A 88 -5.28 2.54 0.56
CA GLY A 88 -4.64 3.78 0.13
C GLY A 88 -5.56 4.99 0.30
N ALA A 89 -6.84 4.87 -0.05
CA ALA A 89 -7.82 5.92 0.15
C ALA A 89 -8.04 6.24 1.63
N PHE A 90 -8.10 5.22 2.48
CA PHE A 90 -8.16 5.39 3.93
C PHE A 90 -6.94 6.16 4.47
N MET A 91 -5.73 5.87 3.98
CA MET A 91 -4.53 6.63 4.36
C MET A 91 -4.58 8.09 3.89
N LEU A 92 -5.10 8.35 2.68
CA LEU A 92 -5.28 9.71 2.18
C LEU A 92 -6.30 10.50 3.01
N ILE A 93 -7.44 9.88 3.34
CA ILE A 93 -8.46 10.49 4.22
C ILE A 93 -7.85 10.77 5.59
N GLY A 94 -7.07 9.84 6.15
CA GLY A 94 -6.34 10.04 7.39
C GLY A 94 -5.37 11.23 7.33
N ALA A 95 -4.61 11.38 6.25
CA ALA A 95 -3.73 12.53 6.05
C ALA A 95 -4.52 13.86 5.99
N ILE A 96 -5.65 13.89 5.29
CA ILE A 96 -6.52 15.06 5.21
C ILE A 96 -7.15 15.38 6.58
N ALA A 97 -7.58 14.36 7.32
CA ALA A 97 -8.15 14.52 8.65
C ALA A 97 -7.13 15.09 9.64
N ILE A 98 -5.88 14.60 9.61
CA ILE A 98 -4.78 15.15 10.42
C ILE A 98 -4.57 16.63 10.08
N PHE A 99 -4.61 16.99 8.79
CA PHE A 99 -4.47 18.38 8.37
C PHE A 99 -5.62 19.26 8.88
N ALA A 100 -6.86 18.80 8.72
CA ALA A 100 -8.06 19.57 9.05
C ALA A 100 -8.28 19.72 10.57
N TYR A 101 -7.91 18.71 11.35
CA TYR A 101 -8.19 18.65 12.78
C TYR A 101 -6.93 18.68 13.65
N LYS A 102 -5.79 19.12 13.11
CA LYS A 102 -4.51 19.13 13.82
C LYS A 102 -4.59 19.82 15.19
N ASP A 103 -5.13 21.04 15.20
CA ASP A 103 -5.21 21.86 16.42
C ASP A 103 -6.19 21.27 17.43
N LEU A 104 -7.28 20.68 16.95
CA LEU A 104 -8.26 19.99 17.80
C LEU A 104 -7.64 18.73 18.42
N TYR A 105 -6.88 17.96 17.66
CA TYR A 105 -6.22 16.76 18.13
C TYR A 105 -5.15 17.06 19.19
N ILE A 106 -4.35 18.11 18.98
CA ILE A 106 -3.36 18.59 19.97
C ILE A 106 -4.07 19.05 21.25
N LYS A 107 -5.17 19.79 21.11
CA LYS A 107 -5.96 20.25 22.25
C LYS A 107 -6.58 19.10 23.04
N GLU A 108 -7.19 18.13 22.35
CA GLU A 108 -7.77 16.93 22.98
C GLU A 108 -6.69 16.12 23.72
N MET A 109 -5.53 15.88 23.09
CA MET A 109 -4.39 15.20 23.72
C MET A 109 -3.92 15.94 24.98
N SER A 110 -3.80 17.27 24.91
CA SER A 110 -3.38 18.08 26.06
C SER A 110 -4.39 18.03 27.22
N SER A 111 -5.69 17.87 26.92
CA SER A 111 -6.75 17.81 27.95
C SER A 111 -6.75 16.51 28.76
N GLN A 112 -6.07 15.46 28.27
CA GLN A 112 -5.97 14.16 28.93
C GLN A 112 -4.63 13.97 29.67
N MET A 113 -3.77 15.00 29.67
CA MET A 113 -2.46 14.98 30.30
C MET A 113 -2.46 15.61 31.68
N ASN A 114 -1.62 15.12 32.58
CA ASN A 114 -1.36 15.79 33.86
C ASN A 114 -0.38 16.96 33.70
N ASP A 115 -0.23 17.80 34.74
CA ASP A 115 0.60 19.00 34.69
C ASP A 115 2.09 18.72 34.36
N GLU A 116 2.60 17.57 34.79
CA GLU A 116 3.97 17.12 34.51
C GLU A 116 4.17 16.75 33.03
N GLN A 117 3.18 16.08 32.44
CA GLN A 117 3.13 15.74 31.02
C GLN A 117 2.90 16.98 30.16
N LEU A 118 2.11 17.94 30.62
CA LEU A 118 1.89 19.22 29.94
C LEU A 118 3.19 20.03 29.85
N HIS A 119 3.97 20.10 30.94
CA HIS A 119 5.27 20.75 30.91
C HIS A 119 6.26 20.09 29.95
N GLN A 120 6.28 18.75 29.88
CA GLN A 120 7.07 18.03 28.88
C GLN A 120 6.56 18.27 27.46
N LEU A 121 5.25 18.26 27.25
CA LEU A 121 4.63 18.53 25.95
C LEU A 121 5.00 19.93 25.44
N GLU A 122 4.99 20.92 26.33
CA GLU A 122 5.35 22.30 25.99
C GLU A 122 6.82 22.41 25.57
N SER A 123 7.72 21.70 26.27
CA SER A 123 9.14 21.59 25.91
C SER A 123 9.38 20.86 24.58
N MET A 124 8.45 19.97 24.17
CA MET A 124 8.55 19.14 22.96
C MET A 124 7.61 19.59 21.84
N LYS A 125 6.85 20.67 22.01
CA LYS A 125 5.78 21.10 21.09
C LYS A 125 6.28 21.25 19.65
N GLY A 126 7.44 21.86 19.47
CA GLY A 126 8.07 22.02 18.15
C GLY A 126 8.55 20.71 17.51
N LEU A 127 8.87 19.68 18.30
CA LEU A 127 9.19 18.34 17.80
C LEU A 127 7.89 17.60 17.41
N MET A 128 6.87 17.66 18.27
CA MET A 128 5.57 17.02 18.05
C MET A 128 4.91 17.53 16.77
N ASP A 129 4.94 18.85 16.54
CA ASP A 129 4.43 19.45 15.30
C ASP A 129 5.12 18.90 14.05
N LYS A 130 6.44 18.73 14.10
CA LYS A 130 7.23 18.16 12.99
C LYS A 130 6.91 16.68 12.78
N ILE A 131 6.72 15.91 13.85
CA ILE A 131 6.33 14.50 13.76
C ILE A 131 4.96 14.35 13.12
N ILE A 132 3.96 15.12 13.57
CA ILE A 132 2.60 15.09 13.02
C ILE A 132 2.62 15.48 11.54
N THR A 133 3.35 16.55 11.19
CA THR A 133 3.48 16.99 9.80
C THR A 133 4.20 15.94 8.93
N GLY A 134 5.25 15.31 9.46
CA GLY A 134 5.96 14.23 8.79
C GLY A 134 5.06 13.01 8.56
N MET A 135 4.26 12.63 9.56
CA MET A 135 3.29 11.56 9.45
C MET A 135 2.21 11.86 8.40
N GLN A 136 1.69 13.09 8.37
CA GLN A 136 0.73 13.53 7.36
C GLN A 136 1.31 13.38 5.93
N ILE A 137 2.51 13.90 5.70
CA ILE A 137 3.19 13.83 4.39
C ILE A 137 3.42 12.36 4.01
N PHE A 138 3.88 11.55 4.96
CA PHE A 138 4.11 10.12 4.73
C PHE A 138 2.82 9.40 4.34
N LEU A 139 1.72 9.58 5.11
CA LEU A 139 0.42 8.96 4.81
C LEU A 139 -0.09 9.37 3.42
N PHE A 140 0.07 10.63 3.06
CA PHE A 140 -0.36 11.15 1.76
C PHE A 140 0.43 10.53 0.60
N LEU A 141 1.77 10.57 0.68
CA LEU A 141 2.65 10.05 -0.37
C LEU A 141 2.53 8.54 -0.50
N TYR A 142 2.48 7.84 0.63
CA TYR A 142 2.43 6.39 0.63
C TYR A 142 1.04 5.88 0.20
N GLY A 143 -0.04 6.48 0.69
CA GLY A 143 -1.40 6.18 0.22
C GLY A 143 -1.53 6.36 -1.30
N SER A 144 -0.96 7.44 -1.84
CA SER A 144 -0.90 7.67 -3.29
C SER A 144 -0.09 6.60 -4.04
N THR A 145 1.05 6.19 -3.48
CA THR A 145 1.91 5.12 -4.05
C THR A 145 1.15 3.79 -4.15
N ILE A 146 0.37 3.44 -3.12
CA ILE A 146 -0.47 2.24 -3.11
C ILE A 146 -1.53 2.30 -4.20
N ILE A 147 -2.29 3.40 -4.28
CA ILE A 147 -3.38 3.57 -5.26
C ILE A 147 -2.83 3.51 -6.69
N VAL A 148 -1.78 4.28 -7.00
CA VAL A 148 -1.22 4.32 -8.35
C VAL A 148 -0.66 2.94 -8.74
N ASN A 149 -0.01 2.23 -7.81
CA ASN A 149 0.45 0.86 -8.06
C ASN A 149 -0.72 -0.10 -8.37
N ALA A 150 -1.81 0.00 -7.61
CA ALA A 150 -3.00 -0.82 -7.84
C ALA A 150 -3.63 -0.54 -9.21
N LEU A 151 -3.82 0.74 -9.57
CA LEU A 151 -4.36 1.12 -10.88
C LEU A 151 -3.46 0.65 -12.04
N LEU A 152 -2.14 0.80 -11.91
CA LEU A 152 -1.20 0.30 -12.90
C LEU A 152 -1.26 -1.23 -13.00
N SER A 153 -1.33 -1.95 -11.88
CA SER A 153 -1.45 -3.41 -11.88
C SER A 153 -2.71 -3.89 -12.61
N LEU A 154 -3.83 -3.21 -12.44
CA LEU A 154 -5.08 -3.53 -13.14
C LEU A 154 -4.98 -3.26 -14.64
N SER A 155 -4.38 -2.14 -15.03
CA SER A 155 -4.15 -1.81 -16.44
C SER A 155 -3.21 -2.81 -17.12
N PHE A 156 -2.11 -3.18 -16.47
CA PHE A 156 -1.16 -4.17 -16.98
C PHE A 156 -1.75 -5.59 -16.99
N LEU A 157 -2.63 -5.92 -16.05
CA LEU A 157 -3.35 -7.18 -16.05
C LEU A 157 -4.31 -7.28 -17.25
N GLN A 158 -4.99 -6.18 -17.62
CA GLN A 158 -5.82 -6.15 -18.83
C GLN A 158 -4.98 -6.35 -20.09
N GLN A 159 -3.80 -5.72 -20.17
CA GLN A 159 -2.86 -5.92 -21.29
C GLN A 159 -2.40 -7.38 -21.37
N TRP A 160 -2.06 -7.99 -20.22
CA TRP A 160 -1.67 -9.39 -20.15
C TRP A 160 -2.79 -10.33 -20.64
N LYS A 161 -4.04 -10.07 -20.25
CA LYS A 161 -5.19 -10.87 -20.69
C LYS A 161 -5.43 -10.79 -22.19
N LYS A 162 -5.39 -9.58 -22.77
CA LYS A 162 -5.56 -9.39 -24.22
C LYS A 162 -4.50 -10.17 -25.00
N LYS A 163 -3.24 -10.10 -24.58
CA LYS A 163 -2.15 -10.86 -25.21
C LYS A 163 -2.40 -12.39 -25.18
N GLN A 164 -2.91 -12.91 -24.06
CA GLN A 164 -3.26 -14.32 -23.93
C GLN A 164 -4.45 -14.75 -24.79
N GLU A 165 -5.39 -13.84 -25.05
CA GLU A 165 -6.52 -14.09 -25.96
C GLU A 165 -6.05 -14.08 -27.43
N ASP A 166 -5.19 -13.12 -27.80
CA ASP A 166 -4.61 -13.02 -29.14
C ASP A 166 -3.76 -14.27 -29.49
N ASP A 167 -2.91 -14.72 -28.56
CA ASP A 167 -2.06 -15.91 -28.77
C ASP A 167 -2.91 -17.19 -28.97
N LYS A 168 -4.05 -17.31 -28.28
CA LYS A 168 -4.97 -18.46 -28.45
C LYS A 168 -5.70 -18.49 -29.78
N HIS A 169 -5.98 -17.32 -30.37
CA HIS A 169 -6.64 -17.25 -31.67
C HIS A 169 -5.71 -17.69 -32.81
N ILE A 170 -4.40 -17.42 -32.70
CA ILE A 170 -3.42 -17.82 -33.71
C ILE A 170 -3.23 -19.35 -33.73
N ASP A 171 -3.20 -20.00 -32.56
CA ASP A 171 -3.04 -21.46 -32.50
C ASP A 171 -4.23 -22.22 -33.12
N LEU A 172 -5.45 -21.68 -33.01
CA LEU A 172 -6.66 -22.30 -33.59
C LEU A 172 -6.71 -22.21 -35.12
N ASP A 173 -6.13 -21.17 -35.72
CA ASP A 173 -6.09 -20.98 -37.17
C ASP A 173 -4.98 -21.79 -37.86
N LEU A 174 -4.00 -22.30 -37.11
CA LEU A 174 -2.92 -23.18 -37.62
C LEU A 174 -3.30 -24.66 -37.64
N ASP A 175 -4.36 -25.04 -36.90
CA ASP A 175 -4.86 -26.41 -36.79
C ASP A 175 -6.07 -26.69 -37.74
N ALA A 176 -6.42 -25.74 -38.62
CA ALA A 176 -7.49 -25.84 -39.63
C ALA A 176 -6.95 -25.98 -41.06
#